data_AF-A0A7D9HU97-F1
#
_entry.id   AF-A0A7D9HU97-F1
#
_cell.length_a   1.000
_cell.length_b   1.000
_cell.length_c   1.000
_cell.angle_alpha   90.00
_cell.angle_beta   90.00
_cell.angle_gamma   90.00
#
_symmetry.space_group_name_H-M   'P 1'
#
loop_
_entity.id
_entity.type
_entity.pdbx_description
1 polymer ?
#
loop_
_entity_poly.entity_id
_entity_poly.type
_entity_poly.pdbx_seq_one_letter_code
_entity_poly.pdbx_strand_id
1 'polypeptide(L)'
;MTGKKNGVAAKLRSDNKPLINVHCIAHRLALACGDANNSVSYILTMEKILIQLWSLFKNSPKKAAKYAKAVMNASELGVTNAMTRRGKKKLSKRFHKACKTRWLSTERAIEGVYNDFAALTQTLRQLKEENDSAAIGLLKQVGNVKFLGAVYLLNEAIPILAHLSRAFQKGAVSFAAIDPAIKFTLDELEAIADEEKPLTNLKKDLSEGGRLSQCDMRPLVASDEKQLTTLTKAYVAALRDNINNRFDGSIPVLTAFRIFNPLAVPNRSEPVFKEYGMKDIVILADHFYQEMEVKVKDEKKEELICEWRKFKYNLLSIKDDIPAEILTPPVKRNLIA
;
A
#
# COMPACT_ATOMS: atom_id res chain seq x y z
N MET A 1 -14.27 -16.45 3.10
CA MET A 1 -13.22 -17.40 2.65
C MET A 1 -12.03 -17.50 3.62
N THR A 2 -11.59 -16.40 4.26
CA THR A 2 -10.30 -16.32 4.99
C THR A 2 -10.39 -16.34 6.52
N GLY A 3 -11.58 -16.57 7.09
CA GLY A 3 -11.75 -16.57 8.56
C GLY A 3 -10.86 -17.60 9.25
N LYS A 4 -10.23 -17.22 10.37
CA LYS A 4 -9.26 -18.05 11.11
C LYS A 4 -9.79 -19.43 11.50
N LYS A 5 -11.09 -19.51 11.85
CA LYS A 5 -11.75 -20.75 12.30
C LYS A 5 -12.67 -21.35 11.24
N ASN A 6 -13.54 -20.53 10.64
CA ASN A 6 -14.61 -20.98 9.76
C ASN A 6 -14.38 -20.66 8.26
N GLY A 7 -13.21 -20.16 7.89
CA GLY A 7 -12.86 -19.93 6.49
C GLY A 7 -12.66 -21.25 5.74
N VAL A 8 -12.98 -21.29 4.44
CA VAL A 8 -12.77 -22.47 3.59
C VAL A 8 -11.32 -22.96 3.66
N ALA A 9 -10.36 -22.04 3.61
CA ALA A 9 -8.95 -22.41 3.74
C ALA A 9 -8.57 -22.97 5.11
N ALA A 10 -9.26 -22.54 6.18
CA ALA A 10 -9.03 -23.08 7.51
C ALA A 10 -9.58 -24.51 7.62
N LYS A 11 -10.76 -24.76 7.04
CA LYS A 11 -11.37 -26.11 6.96
C LYS A 11 -10.54 -27.06 6.10
N LEU A 12 -10.11 -26.64 4.91
CA LEU A 12 -9.25 -27.50 4.07
C LEU A 12 -7.91 -27.82 4.76
N ARG A 13 -7.36 -26.89 5.56
CA ARG A 13 -6.15 -27.14 6.35
C ARG A 13 -6.38 -28.03 7.57
N SER A 14 -7.60 -28.11 8.12
CA SER A 14 -7.87 -29.10 9.18
C SER A 14 -7.81 -30.52 8.64
N ASP A 15 -8.16 -30.68 7.37
CA ASP A 15 -8.23 -31.98 6.71
C ASP A 15 -6.90 -32.36 6.04
N ASN A 16 -6.09 -31.37 5.64
CA ASN A 16 -4.77 -31.55 5.03
C ASN A 16 -3.82 -30.43 5.50
N LYS A 17 -3.03 -30.67 6.56
CA LYS A 17 -2.18 -29.61 7.15
C LYS A 17 -1.08 -29.11 6.20
N PRO A 18 -0.43 -29.95 5.37
CA PRO A 18 0.52 -29.51 4.34
C PRO A 18 -0.06 -28.59 3.26
N LEU A 19 -1.38 -28.45 3.16
CA LEU A 19 -2.01 -27.60 2.16
C LEU A 19 -1.53 -26.14 2.23
N ILE A 20 -0.84 -25.69 1.18
CA ILE A 20 -0.47 -24.28 1.02
C ILE A 20 -1.68 -23.53 0.45
N ASN A 21 -2.28 -22.72 1.31
CA ASN A 21 -3.32 -21.79 0.88
C ASN A 21 -2.69 -20.49 0.35
N VAL A 22 -2.79 -20.30 -0.96
CA VAL A 22 -2.37 -19.08 -1.64
C VAL A 22 -3.58 -18.21 -1.91
N HIS A 23 -3.72 -17.13 -1.14
CA HIS A 23 -4.65 -16.06 -1.48
C HIS A 23 -4.00 -15.11 -2.48
N CYS A 24 -4.83 -14.45 -3.30
CA CYS A 24 -4.36 -13.36 -4.15
C CYS A 24 -3.58 -12.36 -3.29
N ILE A 25 -2.30 -12.19 -3.62
CA ILE A 25 -1.37 -11.42 -2.79
C ILE A 25 -1.76 -9.94 -2.73
N ALA A 26 -2.26 -9.37 -3.82
CA ALA A 26 -2.84 -8.03 -3.84
C ALA A 26 -4.06 -7.92 -2.90
N HIS A 27 -4.91 -8.96 -2.83
CA HIS A 27 -6.04 -8.97 -1.92
C HIS A 27 -5.60 -9.12 -0.45
N ARG A 28 -4.55 -9.91 -0.18
CA ARG A 28 -3.95 -10.08 1.15
C ARG A 28 -3.46 -8.73 1.70
N LEU A 29 -2.77 -7.94 0.88
CA LEU A 29 -2.37 -6.58 1.21
C LEU A 29 -3.58 -5.67 1.45
N ALA A 30 -4.58 -5.67 0.56
CA ALA A 30 -5.77 -4.84 0.72
C ALA A 30 -6.51 -5.13 2.04
N LEU A 31 -6.56 -6.39 2.46
CA LEU A 31 -7.13 -6.76 3.76
C LEU A 31 -6.25 -6.32 4.94
N ALA A 32 -4.92 -6.31 4.80
CA ALA A 32 -4.00 -5.84 5.85
C ALA A 32 -4.20 -4.34 6.11
N CYS A 33 -4.24 -3.54 5.04
CA CYS A 33 -4.52 -2.11 5.14
C CYS A 33 -5.93 -1.85 5.69
N GLY A 34 -6.92 -2.66 5.29
CA GLY A 34 -8.28 -2.57 5.83
C GLY A 34 -8.33 -2.79 7.35
N ASP A 35 -7.59 -3.77 7.87
CA ASP A 35 -7.51 -4.03 9.31
C ASP A 35 -6.72 -2.94 10.06
N ALA A 36 -5.64 -2.42 9.47
CA ALA A 36 -4.90 -1.30 10.02
C ALA A 36 -5.79 -0.05 10.16
N ASN A 37 -6.62 0.24 9.15
CA ASN A 37 -7.60 1.31 9.21
C ASN A 37 -8.62 1.09 10.33
N ASN A 38 -9.06 -0.15 10.56
CA ASN A 38 -9.96 -0.46 11.67
C ASN A 38 -9.30 -0.28 13.04
N SER A 39 -7.98 -0.45 13.12
CA SER A 39 -7.20 -0.32 14.36
C SER A 39 -6.97 1.16 14.75
N VAL A 40 -7.06 2.08 13.79
CA VAL A 40 -6.89 3.52 14.02
C VAL A 40 -8.18 4.27 13.71
N SER A 41 -9.01 4.47 14.74
CA SER A 41 -10.39 5.00 14.63
C SER A 41 -10.51 6.30 13.84
N TYR A 42 -9.50 7.18 13.88
CA TYR A 42 -9.53 8.42 13.13
C TYR A 42 -9.41 8.20 11.61
N ILE A 43 -8.70 7.15 11.15
CA ILE A 43 -8.60 6.82 9.72
C ILE A 43 -9.95 6.36 9.16
N LEU A 44 -10.78 5.66 9.96
CA LEU A 44 -12.17 5.37 9.58
C LEU A 44 -13.01 6.64 9.43
N THR A 45 -12.78 7.63 10.29
CA THR A 45 -13.42 8.94 10.18
C THR A 45 -12.98 9.66 8.91
N MET A 46 -11.70 9.59 8.54
CA MET A 46 -11.20 10.13 7.28
C MET A 46 -11.90 9.52 6.07
N GLU A 47 -12.06 8.19 6.01
CA GLU A 47 -12.78 7.53 4.91
C GLU A 47 -14.22 8.05 4.79
N LYS A 48 -14.94 8.21 5.91
CA LYS A 48 -16.31 8.75 5.92
C LYS A 48 -16.36 10.18 5.36
N ILE A 49 -15.44 11.05 5.79
CA ILE A 49 -15.36 12.44 5.30
C ILE A 49 -15.08 12.45 3.80
N LEU A 50 -14.12 11.66 3.32
CA LEU A 50 -13.81 11.56 1.88
C LEU A 50 -15.00 11.07 1.05
N ILE A 51 -15.77 10.11 1.56
CA ILE A 51 -17.00 9.63 0.89
C ILE A 51 -18.06 10.73 0.85
N GLN A 52 -18.22 11.51 1.92
CA GLN A 52 -19.17 12.63 1.96
C GLN A 52 -18.76 13.75 1.00
N LEU A 53 -17.48 14.11 0.96
CA LEU A 53 -16.92 15.06 -0.02
C LEU A 53 -17.18 14.59 -1.46
N TRP A 54 -16.87 13.32 -1.75
CA TRP A 54 -17.16 12.72 -3.04
C TRP A 54 -18.65 12.81 -3.38
N SER A 55 -19.53 12.45 -2.44
CA SER A 55 -20.98 12.49 -2.63
C SER A 55 -21.51 13.91 -2.89
N LEU A 56 -20.96 14.92 -2.19
CA LEU A 56 -21.36 16.32 -2.33
C LEU A 56 -21.19 16.81 -3.77
N PHE A 57 -20.04 16.49 -4.39
CA PHE A 57 -19.74 16.91 -5.76
C PHE A 57 -20.29 15.96 -6.82
N LYS A 58 -20.26 14.65 -6.57
CA LYS A 58 -20.75 13.64 -7.53
C LYS A 58 -22.24 13.80 -7.82
N ASN A 59 -23.04 14.11 -6.81
CA ASN A 59 -24.49 14.18 -6.92
C ASN A 59 -25.02 15.56 -7.34
N SER A 60 -24.13 16.56 -7.50
CA SER A 60 -24.54 17.91 -7.88
C SER A 60 -23.61 18.51 -8.93
N PRO A 61 -24.02 18.54 -10.21
CA PRO A 61 -23.26 19.20 -11.27
C PRO A 61 -22.96 20.67 -10.97
N LYS A 62 -23.91 21.38 -10.33
CA LYS A 62 -23.74 22.78 -9.90
C LYS A 62 -22.60 22.93 -8.89
N LYS A 63 -22.56 22.09 -7.84
CA LYS A 63 -21.49 22.12 -6.84
C LYS A 63 -20.14 21.70 -7.45
N ALA A 64 -20.13 20.69 -8.32
CA ALA A 64 -18.93 20.27 -9.04
C ALA A 64 -18.38 21.38 -9.95
N ALA A 65 -19.24 22.15 -10.62
CA ALA A 65 -18.82 23.28 -11.46
C ALA A 65 -18.19 24.41 -10.63
N LYS A 66 -18.74 24.71 -9.45
CA LYS A 66 -18.13 25.66 -8.51
C LYS A 66 -16.75 25.23 -8.05
N TYR A 67 -16.63 23.97 -7.65
CA TYR A 67 -15.34 23.39 -7.29
C TYR A 67 -14.33 23.47 -8.43
N ALA A 68 -14.75 23.10 -9.64
CA ALA A 68 -13.91 23.19 -10.83
C ALA A 68 -13.43 24.63 -11.08
N LYS A 69 -14.29 25.63 -10.90
CA LYS A 69 -13.92 27.04 -11.01
C LYS A 69 -12.91 27.46 -9.93
N ALA A 70 -13.11 27.07 -8.68
CA ALA A 70 -12.18 27.37 -7.60
C ALA A 70 -10.79 26.77 -7.85
N VAL A 71 -10.73 25.54 -8.35
CA VAL A 71 -9.47 24.87 -8.74
C VAL A 71 -8.77 25.61 -9.88
N MET A 72 -9.51 26.05 -10.91
CA MET A 72 -8.93 26.83 -12.01
C MET A 72 -8.32 28.14 -11.50
N ASN A 73 -9.07 28.88 -10.69
CA ASN A 73 -8.60 30.13 -10.09
C ASN A 73 -7.33 29.91 -9.24
N ALA A 74 -7.29 28.84 -8.43
CA ALA A 74 -6.12 28.52 -7.63
C ALA A 74 -4.90 28.13 -8.49
N SER A 75 -5.08 27.49 -9.64
CA SER A 75 -3.98 27.20 -10.57
C SER A 75 -3.45 28.42 -11.32
N GLU A 76 -4.31 29.37 -11.70
CA GLU A 76 -3.89 30.64 -12.33
C GLU A 76 -3.07 31.52 -11.38
N LEU A 77 -3.35 31.42 -10.08
CA LEU A 77 -2.61 32.10 -9.00
C LEU A 77 -1.34 31.35 -8.55
N GLY A 78 -0.95 30.26 -9.24
CA GLY A 78 0.25 29.47 -8.90
C GLY A 78 0.12 28.62 -7.62
N VAL A 79 -1.08 28.50 -7.04
CA VAL A 79 -1.34 27.78 -5.78
C VAL A 79 -1.50 26.26 -6.03
N THR A 80 -1.73 25.83 -7.26
CA THR A 80 -1.83 24.40 -7.62
C THR A 80 -1.12 24.07 -8.94
N ASN A 81 -0.35 22.96 -8.98
CA ASN A 81 0.45 22.50 -10.13
C ASN A 81 -0.38 21.86 -11.27
N ALA A 82 -1.62 22.30 -11.50
CA ALA A 82 -2.64 21.52 -12.18
C ALA A 82 -2.74 21.65 -13.73
N MET A 83 -1.97 22.51 -14.41
CA MET A 83 -2.33 22.89 -15.79
C MET A 83 -1.55 22.23 -16.94
N THR A 84 -2.29 21.46 -17.76
CA THR A 84 -2.15 21.37 -19.23
C THR A 84 -3.56 21.42 -19.87
N ARG A 85 -3.67 21.77 -21.17
CA ARG A 85 -4.95 21.95 -21.92
C ARG A 85 -5.86 20.70 -21.95
N ARG A 86 -5.31 19.49 -21.70
CA ARG A 86 -6.06 18.23 -21.46
C ARG A 86 -6.75 18.18 -20.08
N GLY A 87 -6.45 19.11 -19.17
CA GLY A 87 -6.87 19.17 -17.76
C GLY A 87 -8.33 19.55 -17.50
N LYS A 88 -8.97 20.35 -18.36
CA LYS A 88 -10.40 20.74 -18.21
C LYS A 88 -11.35 19.52 -18.21
N LYS A 89 -11.06 18.48 -19.00
CA LYS A 89 -11.81 17.20 -18.99
C LYS A 89 -11.45 16.27 -17.80
N LYS A 90 -10.31 16.47 -17.14
CA LYS A 90 -9.88 15.71 -15.95
C LYS A 90 -10.49 16.25 -14.65
N LEU A 91 -10.83 17.54 -14.57
CA LEU A 91 -11.37 18.17 -13.37
C LEU A 91 -12.71 17.57 -12.89
N SER A 92 -13.59 17.20 -13.82
CA SER A 92 -14.87 16.52 -13.49
C SER A 92 -14.72 15.11 -12.91
N LYS A 93 -13.50 14.56 -12.92
CA LYS A 93 -13.16 13.21 -12.41
C LYS A 93 -12.29 13.24 -11.15
N ARG A 94 -12.00 14.41 -10.56
CA ARG A 94 -10.98 14.52 -9.48
C ARG A 94 -11.40 13.89 -8.16
N PHE A 95 -12.62 14.09 -7.69
CA PHE A 95 -13.10 13.40 -6.49
C PHE A 95 -13.40 11.94 -6.81
N HIS A 96 -12.53 11.07 -6.33
CA HIS A 96 -12.74 9.63 -6.35
C HIS A 96 -13.41 9.19 -5.05
N LYS A 97 -14.24 8.14 -5.13
CA LYS A 97 -14.83 7.55 -3.94
C LYS A 97 -13.74 6.80 -3.19
N ALA A 98 -13.42 7.22 -1.96
CA ALA A 98 -12.55 6.44 -1.09
C ALA A 98 -13.17 5.06 -0.83
N CYS A 99 -12.32 4.03 -0.71
CA CYS A 99 -12.79 2.67 -0.51
C CYS A 99 -11.75 1.85 0.25
N LYS A 100 -12.13 1.36 1.44
CA LYS A 100 -11.31 0.50 2.29
C LYS A 100 -10.66 -0.69 1.59
N THR A 101 -11.29 -1.26 0.57
CA THR A 101 -10.78 -2.44 -0.16
C THR A 101 -10.08 -2.10 -1.47
N ARG A 102 -10.06 -0.82 -1.88
CA ARG A 102 -9.48 -0.38 -3.17
C ARG A 102 -8.56 0.80 -2.95
N TRP A 103 -7.32 0.49 -2.57
CA TRP A 103 -6.31 1.47 -2.19
C TRP A 103 -6.04 2.53 -3.26
N LEU A 104 -5.98 2.13 -4.53
CA LEU A 104 -5.80 3.07 -5.66
C LEU A 104 -6.94 4.10 -5.78
N SER A 105 -8.14 3.78 -5.28
CA SER A 105 -9.26 4.73 -5.25
C SER A 105 -9.11 5.72 -4.10
N THR A 106 -8.60 5.24 -2.95
CA THR A 106 -8.30 6.06 -1.77
C THR A 106 -7.10 6.99 -2.01
N GLU A 107 -6.06 6.51 -2.72
CA GLU A 107 -4.92 7.30 -3.22
C GLU A 107 -5.42 8.54 -3.96
N ARG A 108 -6.22 8.33 -5.01
CA ARG A 108 -6.77 9.45 -5.80
C ARG A 108 -7.69 10.38 -5.01
N ALA A 109 -8.40 9.86 -4.00
CA ALA A 109 -9.24 10.68 -3.14
C ALA A 109 -8.40 11.61 -2.25
N ILE A 110 -7.33 11.07 -1.66
CA ILE A 110 -6.39 11.84 -0.83
C ILE A 110 -5.59 12.81 -1.67
N GLU A 111 -5.05 12.40 -2.81
CA GLU A 111 -4.36 13.30 -3.75
C GLU A 111 -5.25 14.47 -4.17
N GLY A 112 -6.54 14.22 -4.42
CA GLY A 112 -7.50 15.26 -4.75
C GLY A 112 -7.64 16.29 -3.63
N VAL A 113 -7.84 15.84 -2.39
CA VAL A 113 -7.94 16.73 -1.23
C VAL A 113 -6.63 17.43 -0.93
N TYR A 114 -5.50 16.71 -1.00
CA TYR A 114 -4.17 17.26 -0.73
C TYR A 114 -3.84 18.40 -1.70
N ASN A 115 -3.95 18.15 -3.01
CA ASN A 115 -3.58 19.12 -4.04
C ASN A 115 -4.55 20.30 -4.09
N ASP A 116 -5.85 20.05 -3.91
CA ASP A 116 -6.88 21.07 -4.11
C ASP A 116 -7.44 21.61 -2.78
N PHE A 117 -6.75 21.44 -1.65
CA PHE A 117 -7.26 21.78 -0.31
C PHE A 117 -7.78 23.22 -0.21
N ALA A 118 -7.03 24.19 -0.75
CA ALA A 118 -7.42 25.60 -0.79
C ALA A 118 -8.72 25.81 -1.59
N ALA A 119 -8.79 25.26 -2.80
CA ALA A 119 -9.97 25.34 -3.65
C ALA A 119 -11.19 24.62 -3.03
N LEU A 120 -10.96 23.50 -2.36
CA LEU A 120 -11.98 22.74 -1.64
C LEU A 120 -12.59 23.57 -0.52
N THR A 121 -11.77 24.11 0.38
CA THR A 121 -12.23 24.91 1.51
C THR A 121 -12.91 26.20 1.06
N GLN A 122 -12.39 26.87 0.02
CA GLN A 122 -13.07 28.02 -0.61
C GLN A 122 -14.45 27.64 -1.15
N THR A 123 -14.56 26.51 -1.85
CA THR A 123 -15.85 26.04 -2.39
C THR A 123 -16.84 25.74 -1.27
N LEU A 124 -16.39 25.07 -0.19
CA LEU A 124 -17.24 24.77 0.95
C LEU A 124 -17.72 26.04 1.68
N ARG A 125 -16.90 27.10 1.75
CA ARG A 125 -17.30 28.41 2.27
C ARG A 125 -18.38 29.07 1.43
N GLN A 126 -18.20 29.11 0.11
CA GLN A 126 -19.22 29.63 -0.81
C GLN A 126 -20.54 28.87 -0.70
N LEU A 127 -20.50 27.55 -0.53
CA LEU A 127 -21.71 26.75 -0.33
C LEU A 127 -22.33 26.97 1.06
N LYS A 128 -21.52 27.24 2.08
CA LYS A 128 -22.01 27.65 3.41
C LYS A 128 -22.75 28.99 3.34
N GLU A 129 -22.26 29.96 2.57
CA GLU A 129 -22.95 31.25 2.34
C GLU A 129 -24.31 31.06 1.66
N GLU A 130 -24.46 30.00 0.86
CA GLU A 130 -25.74 29.57 0.28
C GLU A 130 -26.61 28.72 1.21
N ASN A 131 -26.26 28.62 2.50
CA ASN A 131 -26.95 27.79 3.49
C ASN A 131 -26.99 26.29 3.17
N ASP A 132 -26.00 25.76 2.45
CA ASP A 132 -25.91 24.32 2.18
C ASP A 132 -25.48 23.55 3.43
N SER A 133 -26.43 22.85 4.06
CA SER A 133 -26.22 22.13 5.33
C SER A 133 -25.09 21.10 5.27
N ALA A 134 -24.96 20.37 4.16
CA ALA A 134 -23.89 19.41 3.96
C ALA A 134 -22.51 20.09 3.89
N ALA A 135 -22.40 21.21 3.15
CA ALA A 135 -21.16 21.97 3.08
C ALA A 135 -20.78 22.60 4.43
N ILE A 136 -21.75 23.07 5.22
CA ILE A 136 -21.51 23.58 6.57
C ILE A 136 -20.87 22.51 7.46
N GLY A 137 -21.45 21.31 7.49
CA GLY A 137 -20.92 20.18 8.25
C GLY A 137 -19.53 19.76 7.77
N LEU A 138 -19.34 19.65 6.46
CA LEU A 138 -18.07 19.27 5.84
C LEU A 138 -16.98 20.31 6.07
N LEU A 139 -17.29 21.61 6.01
CA LEU A 139 -16.33 22.67 6.28
C LEU A 139 -15.80 22.60 7.71
N LYS A 140 -16.67 22.31 8.69
CA LYS A 140 -16.25 22.10 10.09
C LYS A 140 -15.31 20.90 10.26
N GLN A 141 -15.52 19.85 9.47
CA GLN A 141 -14.69 18.64 9.50
C GLN A 141 -13.38 18.78 8.73
N VAL A 142 -13.36 19.50 7.61
CA VAL A 142 -12.20 19.65 6.72
C VAL A 142 -11.30 20.82 7.15
N GLY A 143 -11.90 21.91 7.65
CA GLY A 143 -11.19 23.11 8.09
C GLY A 143 -10.50 22.99 9.45
N ASN A 144 -10.19 21.78 9.92
CA ASN A 144 -9.44 21.58 11.15
C ASN A 144 -8.07 20.96 10.87
N VAL A 145 -7.08 21.34 11.70
CA VAL A 145 -5.68 20.92 11.56
C VAL A 145 -5.53 19.40 11.67
N LYS A 146 -6.37 18.72 12.45
CA LYS A 146 -6.33 17.27 12.61
C LYS A 146 -6.67 16.53 11.31
N PHE A 147 -7.69 16.98 10.58
CA PHE A 147 -8.07 16.44 9.29
C PHE A 147 -6.96 16.69 8.28
N LEU A 148 -6.48 17.93 8.19
CA LEU A 148 -5.40 18.28 7.28
C LEU A 148 -4.13 17.47 7.58
N GLY A 149 -3.72 17.35 8.84
CA GLY A 149 -2.60 16.51 9.24
C GLY A 149 -2.78 15.04 8.83
N ALA A 150 -3.97 14.48 8.97
CA ALA A 150 -4.26 13.13 8.48
C ALA A 150 -4.24 13.03 6.95
N VAL A 151 -4.60 14.08 6.20
CA VAL A 151 -4.40 14.14 4.75
C VAL A 151 -2.91 14.06 4.41
N TYR A 152 -2.04 14.81 5.11
CA TYR A 152 -0.58 14.73 4.90
C TYR A 152 -0.05 13.33 5.23
N LEU A 153 -0.45 12.74 6.37
CA LEU A 153 -0.07 11.37 6.72
C LEU A 153 -0.45 10.37 5.63
N LEU A 154 -1.70 10.42 5.18
CA LEU A 154 -2.19 9.51 4.16
C LEU A 154 -1.54 9.78 2.79
N ASN A 155 -1.19 11.03 2.48
CA ASN A 155 -0.50 11.40 1.24
C ASN A 155 0.94 10.85 1.21
N GLU A 156 1.58 10.63 2.36
CA GLU A 156 2.88 9.94 2.45
C GLU A 156 2.71 8.41 2.39
N ALA A 157 1.80 7.85 3.20
CA ALA A 157 1.69 6.40 3.37
C ALA A 157 1.00 5.67 2.21
N ILE A 158 -0.02 6.28 1.60
CA ILE A 158 -0.80 5.64 0.54
C ILE A 158 0.06 5.32 -0.70
N PRO A 159 0.88 6.23 -1.24
CA PRO A 159 1.69 5.94 -2.43
C PRO A 159 2.63 4.74 -2.27
N ILE A 160 3.23 4.56 -1.09
CA ILE A 160 4.10 3.40 -0.78
C ILE A 160 3.28 2.11 -0.89
N LEU A 161 2.13 2.06 -0.22
CA LEU A 161 1.22 0.92 -0.26
C LEU A 161 0.64 0.67 -1.66
N ALA A 162 0.40 1.72 -2.43
CA ALA A 162 -0.04 1.64 -3.82
C ALA A 162 1.06 1.07 -4.72
N HIS A 163 2.33 1.41 -4.48
CA HIS A 163 3.47 0.81 -5.16
C HIS A 163 3.52 -0.70 -4.93
N LEU A 164 3.42 -1.16 -3.67
CA LEU A 164 3.36 -2.58 -3.34
C LEU A 164 2.15 -3.27 -3.98
N SER A 165 0.98 -2.64 -3.91
CA SER A 165 -0.24 -3.15 -4.55
C SER A 165 -0.07 -3.31 -6.07
N ARG A 166 0.59 -2.38 -6.76
CA ARG A 166 0.87 -2.47 -8.20
C ARG A 166 1.87 -3.58 -8.49
N ALA A 167 2.92 -3.74 -7.68
CA ALA A 167 3.87 -4.84 -7.81
C ALA A 167 3.17 -6.21 -7.73
N PHE A 168 2.22 -6.36 -6.80
CA PHE A 168 1.42 -7.57 -6.60
C PHE A 168 0.33 -7.82 -7.65
N GLN A 169 0.03 -6.83 -8.50
CA GLN A 169 -0.95 -6.95 -9.59
C GLN A 169 -0.30 -7.17 -10.96
N LYS A 170 1.04 -7.13 -11.06
CA LYS A 170 1.74 -7.52 -12.29
C LYS A 170 1.47 -9.01 -12.52
N GLY A 171 0.89 -9.36 -13.67
CA GLY A 171 0.22 -10.65 -13.90
C GLY A 171 1.01 -11.92 -13.52
N ALA A 172 2.34 -11.88 -13.58
CA ALA A 172 3.21 -12.92 -13.02
C ALA A 172 4.02 -12.34 -11.85
N VAL A 173 3.63 -12.64 -10.62
CA VAL A 173 4.38 -12.27 -9.41
C VAL A 173 5.36 -13.39 -9.08
N SER A 174 6.66 -13.09 -9.10
CA SER A 174 7.69 -14.03 -8.64
C SER A 174 7.66 -14.13 -7.11
N PHE A 175 7.67 -15.36 -6.57
CA PHE A 175 7.77 -15.59 -5.12
C PHE A 175 9.03 -14.98 -4.50
N ALA A 176 10.11 -14.90 -5.28
CA ALA A 176 11.36 -14.27 -4.86
C ALA A 176 11.21 -12.75 -4.65
N ALA A 177 10.26 -12.11 -5.33
CA ALA A 177 10.06 -10.66 -5.27
C ALA A 177 9.10 -10.24 -4.15
N ILE A 178 8.39 -11.18 -3.51
CA ILE A 178 7.35 -10.87 -2.53
C ILE A 178 7.96 -10.34 -1.23
N ASP A 179 8.83 -11.11 -0.58
CA ASP A 179 9.43 -10.76 0.71
C ASP A 179 10.25 -9.46 0.63
N PRO A 180 11.12 -9.25 -0.39
CA PRO A 180 11.82 -7.98 -0.55
C PRO A 180 10.88 -6.78 -0.73
N ALA A 181 9.79 -6.92 -1.51
CA ALA A 181 8.86 -5.83 -1.73
C ALA A 181 8.09 -5.47 -0.44
N ILE A 182 7.75 -6.46 0.39
CA ILE A 182 7.13 -6.24 1.70
C ILE A 182 8.11 -5.52 2.62
N LYS A 183 9.34 -6.01 2.77
CA LYS A 183 10.36 -5.41 3.64
C LYS A 183 10.64 -3.96 3.26
N PHE A 184 10.91 -3.70 1.98
CA PHE A 184 11.08 -2.33 1.48
C PHE A 184 9.88 -1.44 1.83
N THR A 185 8.66 -1.94 1.66
CA THR A 185 7.45 -1.18 2.01
C THR A 185 7.36 -0.88 3.50
N LEU A 186 7.73 -1.83 4.35
CA LEU A 186 7.73 -1.64 5.80
C LEU A 186 8.78 -0.61 6.22
N ASP A 187 9.99 -0.71 5.68
CA ASP A 187 11.08 0.24 5.96
C ASP A 187 10.69 1.67 5.54
N GLU A 188 10.10 1.83 4.34
CA GLU A 188 9.61 3.14 3.87
C GLU A 188 8.46 3.70 4.73
N LEU A 189 7.58 2.83 5.26
CA LEU A 189 6.53 3.26 6.18
C LEU A 189 7.10 3.69 7.53
N GLU A 190 8.10 2.97 8.06
CA GLU A 190 8.78 3.33 9.30
C GLU A 190 9.51 4.68 9.14
N ALA A 191 10.17 4.90 8.01
CA ALA A 191 10.83 6.17 7.68
C ALA A 191 9.86 7.38 7.72
N ILE A 192 8.57 7.23 7.36
CA ILE A 192 7.57 8.30 7.52
C ILE A 192 7.44 8.74 8.98
N ALA A 193 7.44 7.77 9.90
CA ALA A 193 7.27 8.04 11.32
C ALA A 193 8.55 8.59 11.96
N ASP A 194 9.71 8.09 11.56
CA ASP A 194 11.01 8.49 12.10
C ASP A 194 11.44 9.89 11.62
N GLU A 195 11.20 10.19 10.35
CA GLU A 195 11.51 11.51 9.77
C GLU A 195 10.40 12.55 10.02
N GLU A 196 9.29 12.15 10.63
CA GLU A 196 8.09 12.97 10.86
C GLU A 196 7.60 13.72 9.59
N LYS A 197 7.76 13.09 8.40
CA LYS A 197 7.43 13.69 7.08
C LYS A 197 6.08 14.42 7.05
N PRO A 198 4.97 13.83 7.58
CA PRO A 198 3.67 14.49 7.52
C PRO A 198 3.63 15.82 8.25
N LEU A 199 4.28 15.91 9.43
CA LEU A 199 4.32 17.12 10.24
C LEU A 199 5.22 18.18 9.59
N THR A 200 6.40 17.77 9.14
CA THR A 200 7.37 18.65 8.46
C THR A 200 6.77 19.28 7.20
N ASN A 201 6.14 18.47 6.36
CA ASN A 201 5.50 18.94 5.13
C ASN A 201 4.30 19.85 5.43
N LEU A 202 3.48 19.51 6.43
CA LEU A 202 2.36 20.37 6.85
C LEU A 202 2.84 21.73 7.36
N LYS A 203 3.89 21.77 8.19
CA LYS A 203 4.46 23.02 8.71
C LYS A 203 4.96 23.91 7.57
N LYS A 204 5.72 23.33 6.64
CA LYS A 204 6.24 24.02 5.45
C LYS A 204 5.13 24.62 4.60
N ASP A 205 4.03 23.90 4.43
CA ASP A 205 2.94 24.36 3.58
C ASP A 205 2.04 25.40 4.27
N LEU A 206 1.97 25.40 5.59
CA LEU A 206 1.25 26.41 6.38
C LEU A 206 2.09 27.66 6.70
N SER A 207 3.42 27.60 6.59
CA SER A 207 4.29 28.76 6.85
C SER A 207 4.09 29.86 5.81
N GLU A 208 4.60 31.06 6.11
CA GLU A 208 4.60 32.16 5.15
C GLU A 208 5.24 31.73 3.81
N GLY A 209 4.61 32.09 2.69
CA GLY A 209 5.01 31.65 1.35
C GLY A 209 4.73 30.16 1.02
N GLY A 210 4.26 29.38 1.99
CA GLY A 210 3.83 27.99 1.78
C GLY A 210 2.53 27.90 0.95
N ARG A 211 2.28 26.73 0.35
CA ARG A 211 1.13 26.53 -0.57
C ARG A 211 -0.24 26.75 0.10
N LEU A 212 -0.31 26.60 1.41
CA LEU A 212 -1.52 26.77 2.22
C LEU A 212 -1.47 28.05 3.08
N SER A 213 -0.49 28.95 2.88
CA SER A 213 -0.35 30.20 3.64
C SER A 213 -1.60 31.10 3.60
N GLN A 214 -2.33 31.07 2.48
CA GLN A 214 -3.58 31.84 2.28
C GLN A 214 -4.84 31.06 2.69
N CYS A 215 -4.70 29.80 3.12
CA CYS A 215 -5.83 29.08 3.67
C CYS A 215 -6.09 29.60 5.08
N ASP A 216 -7.33 30.03 5.34
CA ASP A 216 -7.78 30.37 6.69
C ASP A 216 -7.88 29.09 7.54
N MET A 217 -6.72 28.72 8.07
CA MET A 217 -6.44 27.64 9.01
C MET A 217 -5.82 28.31 10.23
N ARG A 218 -6.25 27.89 11.43
CA ARG A 218 -5.59 28.35 12.65
C ARG A 218 -4.12 27.88 12.68
N PRO A 219 -3.21 28.63 13.31
CA PRO A 219 -1.84 28.17 13.54
C PRO A 219 -1.79 26.81 14.25
N LEU A 220 -0.81 26.00 13.87
CA LEU A 220 -0.43 24.78 14.59
C LEU A 220 0.01 25.13 16.01
N VAL A 221 -0.51 24.41 16.99
CA VAL A 221 -0.01 24.47 18.38
C VAL A 221 0.67 23.17 18.75
N ALA A 222 1.52 23.15 19.78
CA ALA A 222 2.27 21.97 20.21
C ALA A 222 1.39 20.72 20.42
N SER A 223 0.14 20.89 20.87
CA SER A 223 -0.80 19.77 21.00
C SER A 223 -1.18 19.16 19.65
N ASP A 224 -1.31 19.95 18.58
CA ASP A 224 -1.62 19.43 17.24
C ASP A 224 -0.46 18.64 16.68
N GLU A 225 0.76 19.16 16.86
CA GLU A 225 1.99 18.50 16.43
C GLU A 225 2.13 17.15 17.11
N LYS A 226 1.98 17.11 18.44
CA LYS A 226 2.00 15.87 19.22
C LYS A 226 0.90 14.90 18.77
N GLN A 227 -0.31 15.39 18.49
CA GLN A 227 -1.41 14.55 18.00
C GLN A 227 -1.11 13.96 16.62
N LEU A 228 -0.53 14.74 15.71
CA LEU A 228 -0.16 14.26 14.38
C LEU A 228 0.98 13.24 14.46
N THR A 229 2.05 13.52 15.20
CA THR A 229 3.15 12.57 15.41
C THR A 229 2.65 11.26 16.05
N THR A 230 1.76 11.35 17.04
CA THR A 230 1.15 10.17 17.67
C THR A 230 0.29 9.39 16.68
N LEU A 231 -0.53 10.07 15.88
CA LEU A 231 -1.35 9.45 14.85
C LEU A 231 -0.51 8.76 13.79
N THR A 232 0.57 9.41 13.32
CA THR A 232 1.53 8.85 12.35
C THR A 232 2.14 7.57 12.89
N LYS A 233 2.71 7.60 14.10
CA LYS A 233 3.32 6.42 14.74
C LYS A 233 2.33 5.29 14.93
N ALA A 234 1.12 5.60 15.42
CA ALA A 234 0.07 4.61 15.62
C ALA A 234 -0.38 3.98 14.29
N TYR A 235 -0.50 4.77 13.23
CA TYR A 235 -0.93 4.27 11.92
C TYR A 235 0.14 3.44 11.21
N VAL A 236 1.40 3.87 11.25
CA VAL A 236 2.55 3.11 10.72
C VAL A 236 2.70 1.80 11.46
N ALA A 237 2.64 1.80 12.80
CA ALA A 237 2.67 0.58 13.59
C ALA A 237 1.50 -0.36 13.24
N ALA A 238 0.28 0.17 13.13
CA ALA A 238 -0.87 -0.62 12.73
C ALA A 238 -0.71 -1.22 11.32
N LEU A 239 -0.16 -0.48 10.35
CA LEU A 239 0.13 -0.99 9.01
C LEU A 239 1.16 -2.12 9.08
N ARG A 240 2.29 -1.90 9.74
CA ARG A 240 3.35 -2.91 9.90
C ARG A 240 2.81 -4.18 10.53
N ASP A 241 2.14 -4.06 11.67
CA ASP A 241 1.66 -5.22 12.42
C ASP A 241 0.62 -5.99 11.61
N ASN A 242 -0.31 -5.31 10.92
CA ASN A 242 -1.32 -5.98 10.10
C ASN A 242 -0.75 -6.56 8.81
N ILE A 243 0.26 -5.94 8.20
CA ILE A 243 0.98 -6.50 7.05
C ILE A 243 1.71 -7.77 7.54
N ASN A 244 2.57 -7.69 8.54
CA ASN A 244 3.27 -8.84 9.09
C ASN A 244 2.30 -9.96 9.47
N ASN A 245 1.32 -9.70 10.34
CA ASN A 245 0.33 -10.71 10.74
C ASN A 245 -0.37 -11.39 9.56
N ARG A 246 -0.71 -10.60 8.53
CA ARG A 246 -1.35 -11.18 7.35
C ARG A 246 -0.35 -11.96 6.53
N PHE A 247 0.92 -11.58 6.43
CA PHE A 247 1.93 -12.19 5.57
C PHE A 247 2.72 -13.34 6.24
N ASP A 248 2.91 -13.34 7.56
CA ASP A 248 3.72 -14.30 8.35
C ASP A 248 3.36 -15.78 8.16
N GLY A 249 2.12 -16.09 7.77
CA GLY A 249 1.66 -17.47 7.56
C GLY A 249 2.37 -18.21 6.41
N SER A 250 1.77 -18.25 5.22
CA SER A 250 2.31 -19.05 4.11
C SER A 250 3.50 -18.42 3.37
N ILE A 251 3.90 -17.18 3.70
CA ILE A 251 4.97 -16.48 2.96
C ILE A 251 6.32 -17.16 3.13
N PRO A 252 6.80 -17.54 4.33
CA PRO A 252 8.10 -18.20 4.45
C PRO A 252 8.22 -19.44 3.56
N VAL A 253 7.16 -20.25 3.51
CA VAL A 253 7.08 -21.43 2.64
C VAL A 253 7.05 -21.06 1.16
N LEU A 254 6.23 -20.07 0.77
CA LEU A 254 6.18 -19.58 -0.62
C LEU A 254 7.50 -18.96 -1.08
N THR A 255 8.13 -18.18 -0.22
CA THR A 255 9.44 -17.56 -0.48
C THR A 255 10.53 -18.61 -0.57
N ALA A 256 10.45 -19.71 0.19
CA ALA A 256 11.40 -20.81 0.09
C ALA A 256 11.42 -21.46 -1.31
N PHE A 257 10.30 -21.43 -2.07
CA PHE A 257 10.28 -21.89 -3.46
C PHE A 257 11.15 -21.03 -4.41
N ARG A 258 11.66 -19.86 -3.99
CA ARG A 258 12.58 -19.05 -4.81
C ARG A 258 13.85 -19.80 -5.23
N ILE A 259 14.26 -20.81 -4.45
CA ILE A 259 15.47 -21.58 -4.72
C ILE A 259 15.42 -22.32 -6.06
N PHE A 260 14.20 -22.61 -6.55
CA PHE A 260 13.97 -23.27 -7.82
C PHE A 260 14.09 -22.32 -9.02
N ASN A 261 14.35 -21.03 -8.82
CA ASN A 261 14.65 -20.10 -9.92
C ASN A 261 16.08 -20.35 -10.44
N PRO A 262 16.26 -20.88 -11.67
CA PRO A 262 17.60 -21.17 -12.19
C PRO A 262 18.48 -19.91 -12.30
N LEU A 263 17.86 -18.75 -12.56
CA LEU A 263 18.57 -17.47 -12.70
C LEU A 263 19.17 -16.98 -11.37
N ALA A 264 18.65 -17.45 -10.24
CA ALA A 264 19.14 -17.08 -8.91
C ALA A 264 20.26 -17.99 -8.41
N VAL A 265 20.58 -19.08 -9.12
CA VAL A 265 21.62 -20.02 -8.72
C VAL A 265 23.00 -19.37 -8.91
N PRO A 266 23.83 -19.27 -7.86
CA PRO A 266 25.19 -18.76 -7.97
C PRO A 266 26.06 -19.66 -8.86
N ASN A 267 27.13 -19.12 -9.42
CA ASN A 267 28.07 -19.94 -10.18
C ASN A 267 28.80 -20.92 -9.25
N ARG A 268 29.20 -22.07 -9.78
CA ARG A 268 29.92 -23.11 -9.01
C ARG A 268 31.20 -22.60 -8.34
N SER A 269 31.87 -21.61 -8.95
CA SER A 269 33.09 -20.99 -8.43
C SER A 269 32.85 -20.12 -7.19
N GLU A 270 31.61 -19.69 -6.95
CA GLU A 270 31.28 -18.79 -5.85
C GLU A 270 31.13 -19.59 -4.54
N PRO A 271 31.72 -19.12 -3.41
CA PRO A 271 31.62 -19.82 -2.12
C PRO A 271 30.18 -20.08 -1.67
N VAL A 272 29.27 -19.16 -1.99
CA VAL A 272 27.85 -19.23 -1.62
C VAL A 272 27.09 -20.35 -2.31
N PHE A 273 27.60 -20.92 -3.41
CA PHE A 273 26.93 -22.00 -4.14
C PHE A 273 26.74 -23.25 -3.27
N LYS A 274 27.70 -23.57 -2.39
CA LYS A 274 27.62 -24.74 -1.50
C LYS A 274 26.46 -24.65 -0.52
N GLU A 275 26.14 -23.45 -0.04
CA GLU A 275 25.06 -23.19 0.93
C GLU A 275 23.74 -22.76 0.26
N TYR A 276 23.73 -22.56 -1.07
CA TYR A 276 22.55 -22.08 -1.78
C TYR A 276 21.32 -22.96 -1.54
N GLY A 277 20.25 -22.32 -1.07
CA GLY A 277 18.94 -22.92 -0.83
C GLY A 277 18.85 -23.91 0.34
N MET A 278 19.92 -24.12 1.12
CA MET A 278 19.91 -25.07 2.23
C MET A 278 18.92 -24.69 3.34
N LYS A 279 18.79 -23.39 3.64
CA LYS A 279 17.81 -22.90 4.62
C LYS A 279 16.38 -23.05 4.09
N ASP A 280 16.17 -22.70 2.83
CA ASP A 280 14.86 -22.73 2.19
C ASP A 280 14.35 -24.17 2.02
N ILE A 281 15.19 -25.13 1.63
CA ILE A 281 14.76 -26.54 1.52
C ILE A 281 14.36 -27.12 2.88
N VAL A 282 15.02 -26.70 3.96
CA VAL A 282 14.64 -27.07 5.33
C VAL A 282 13.25 -26.53 5.68
N ILE A 283 12.94 -25.28 5.30
CA ILE A 283 11.60 -24.69 5.47
C ILE A 283 10.54 -25.52 4.72
N LEU A 284 10.84 -25.92 3.48
CA LEU A 284 9.93 -26.75 2.68
C LEU A 284 9.73 -28.14 3.32
N ALA A 285 10.82 -28.79 3.77
CA ALA A 285 10.77 -30.07 4.46
C ALA A 285 9.90 -30.00 5.71
N ASP A 286 10.14 -29.01 6.56
CA ASP A 286 9.39 -28.84 7.81
C ASP A 286 7.90 -28.60 7.56
N HIS A 287 7.54 -27.92 6.47
CA HIS A 287 6.15 -27.70 6.08
C HIS A 287 5.48 -28.96 5.52
N PHE A 288 6.11 -29.65 4.57
CA PHE A 288 5.46 -30.79 3.89
C PHE A 288 5.49 -32.08 4.70
N TYR A 289 6.47 -32.25 5.58
CA TYR A 289 6.60 -33.43 6.44
C TYR A 289 6.02 -33.22 7.85
N GLN A 290 5.26 -32.14 8.08
CA GLN A 290 4.77 -31.76 9.41
C GLN A 290 3.84 -32.77 10.08
N GLU A 291 3.21 -33.68 9.32
CA GLU A 291 2.30 -34.69 9.85
C GLU A 291 2.94 -36.08 9.98
N MET A 292 4.22 -36.21 9.61
CA MET A 292 4.94 -37.47 9.75
C MET A 292 5.37 -37.69 11.20
N GLU A 293 5.52 -38.96 11.58
CA GLU A 293 6.16 -39.32 12.84
C GLU A 293 7.59 -38.75 12.89
N VAL A 294 8.04 -38.28 14.05
CA VAL A 294 9.32 -37.55 14.22
C VAL A 294 10.50 -38.28 13.57
N LYS A 295 10.64 -39.59 13.80
CA LYS A 295 11.73 -40.38 13.22
C LYS A 295 11.69 -40.39 11.69
N VAL A 296 10.52 -40.66 11.12
CA VAL A 296 10.30 -40.69 9.66
C VAL A 296 10.49 -39.29 9.05
N LYS A 297 10.06 -38.24 9.76
CA LYS A 297 10.25 -36.85 9.37
C LYS A 297 11.74 -36.51 9.25
N ASP A 298 12.54 -36.86 10.25
CA ASP A 298 13.97 -36.56 10.26
C ASP A 298 14.72 -37.30 9.14
N GLU A 299 14.39 -38.57 8.91
CA GLU A 299 14.92 -39.36 7.78
C GLU A 299 14.57 -38.73 6.42
N LYS A 300 13.29 -38.38 6.20
CA LYS A 300 12.82 -37.75 4.96
C LYS A 300 13.42 -36.37 4.74
N LYS A 301 13.62 -35.61 5.81
CA LYS A 301 14.28 -34.30 5.77
C LYS A 301 15.73 -34.42 5.33
N GLU A 302 16.47 -35.40 5.86
CA GLU A 302 17.85 -35.65 5.48
C GLU A 302 17.97 -36.12 4.02
N GLU A 303 17.06 -36.99 3.58
CA GLU A 303 16.95 -37.45 2.18
C GLU A 303 16.74 -36.25 1.24
N LEU A 304 15.75 -35.39 1.52
CA LEU A 304 15.46 -34.20 0.72
C LEU A 304 16.63 -33.21 0.68
N ILE A 305 17.34 -33.02 1.79
CA ILE A 305 18.54 -32.18 1.84
C ILE A 305 19.64 -32.77 0.95
N CYS A 306 19.84 -34.09 0.96
CA CYS A 306 20.79 -34.77 0.10
C CYS A 306 20.42 -34.66 -1.38
N GLU A 307 19.14 -34.78 -1.72
CA GLU A 307 18.64 -34.56 -3.07
C GLU A 307 18.88 -33.12 -3.53
N TRP A 308 18.55 -32.12 -2.70
CA TRP A 308 18.76 -30.71 -3.02
C TRP A 308 20.22 -30.37 -3.31
N ARG A 309 21.16 -30.93 -2.53
CA ARG A 309 22.59 -30.75 -2.75
C ARG A 309 23.03 -31.14 -4.16
N LYS A 310 22.40 -32.17 -4.76
CA LYS A 310 22.63 -32.60 -6.14
C LYS A 310 21.80 -31.77 -7.12
N PHE A 311 20.51 -31.59 -6.84
CA PHE A 311 19.56 -30.95 -7.75
C PHE A 311 19.94 -29.52 -8.16
N LYS A 312 20.57 -28.74 -7.27
CA LYS A 312 21.03 -27.39 -7.62
C LYS A 312 22.09 -27.34 -8.73
N TYR A 313 22.82 -28.43 -8.96
CA TYR A 313 23.72 -28.54 -10.13
C TYR A 313 22.93 -28.68 -11.43
N ASN A 314 21.79 -29.39 -11.41
CA ASN A 314 20.89 -29.47 -12.55
C ASN A 314 20.27 -28.10 -12.84
N LEU A 315 19.84 -27.36 -11.80
CA LEU A 315 19.35 -25.98 -11.98
C LEU A 315 20.41 -25.05 -12.57
N LEU A 316 21.67 -25.20 -12.15
CA LEU A 316 22.78 -24.43 -12.71
C LEU A 316 23.00 -24.76 -14.19
N SER A 317 22.93 -26.05 -14.59
CA SER A 317 23.00 -26.44 -16.00
C SER A 317 21.85 -25.83 -16.80
N ILE A 318 20.62 -25.89 -16.27
CA ILE A 318 19.44 -25.32 -16.94
C ILE A 318 19.60 -23.82 -17.14
N LYS A 319 20.23 -23.10 -16.20
CA LYS A 319 20.45 -21.65 -16.28
C LYS A 319 21.17 -21.26 -17.58
N ASP A 320 22.15 -22.06 -17.99
CA ASP A 320 22.96 -21.83 -19.19
C ASP A 320 22.16 -22.11 -20.48
N ASP A 321 21.12 -22.95 -20.39
CA ASP A 321 20.24 -23.33 -21.50
C ASP A 321 19.00 -22.43 -21.64
N ILE A 322 18.81 -21.43 -20.76
CA ILE A 322 17.63 -20.54 -20.83
C ILE A 322 17.75 -19.63 -22.07
N PRO A 323 16.77 -19.67 -23.00
CA PRO A 323 16.79 -18.79 -24.17
C PRO A 323 16.79 -17.30 -23.80
N ALA A 324 17.52 -16.50 -24.56
CA ALA A 324 17.64 -15.06 -24.34
C ALA A 324 16.28 -14.35 -24.33
N GLU A 325 15.30 -14.85 -25.11
CA GLU A 325 13.94 -14.30 -25.18
C GLU A 325 13.17 -14.45 -23.86
N ILE A 326 13.56 -15.42 -23.01
CA ILE A 326 12.99 -15.61 -21.67
C ILE A 326 13.69 -14.70 -20.65
N LEU A 327 15.00 -14.50 -20.79
CA LEU A 327 15.80 -13.62 -19.92
C LEU A 327 15.43 -12.14 -20.11
N THR A 328 15.18 -11.75 -21.36
CA THR A 328 14.76 -10.40 -21.75
C THR A 328 13.41 -10.48 -22.45
N PRO A 329 12.29 -10.53 -21.71
CA PRO A 329 10.98 -10.53 -22.33
C PRO A 329 10.82 -9.24 -23.15
N PRO A 330 10.30 -9.32 -24.39
CA PRO A 330 10.16 -8.16 -25.25
C PRO A 330 9.34 -7.08 -24.55
N VAL A 331 9.82 -5.84 -24.57
CA VAL A 331 9.13 -4.69 -23.98
C VAL A 331 7.73 -4.62 -24.59
N LYS A 332 6.71 -5.03 -23.85
CA LYS A 332 5.33 -4.80 -24.27
C LYS A 332 5.15 -3.28 -24.37
N ARG A 333 4.91 -2.77 -25.58
CA ARG A 333 4.72 -1.34 -25.92
C ARG A 333 3.61 -0.60 -25.14
N ASN A 334 3.02 -1.17 -24.10
CA ASN A 334 1.87 -0.60 -23.37
C ASN A 334 2.02 -0.66 -21.84
N LEU A 335 3.20 -0.35 -21.30
CA LEU A 335 3.36 -0.08 -19.87
C LEU A 335 4.16 1.21 -19.66
N ILE A 336 3.66 2.31 -20.24
CA ILE A 336 3.94 3.65 -19.74
C ILE A 336 2.96 3.85 -18.57
N ALA A 337 3.48 3.85 -17.34
CA ALA A 337 2.80 4.40 -16.18
C ALA A 337 3.29 5.82 -15.96
#